data_AF-A0AAV0ZKM4-F1
#
_entry.id   AF-A0AAV0ZKM4-F1
#
_cell.length_a   1.000
_cell.length_b   1.000
_cell.length_c   1.000
_cell.angle_alpha   90.00
_cell.angle_beta   90.00
_cell.angle_gamma   90.00
#
_symmetry.space_group_name_H-M   'P 1'
#
loop_
_entity.id
_entity.type
_entity.pdbx_description
1 polymer ?
#
loop_
_entity_poly.entity_id
_entity_poly.type
_entity_poly.pdbx_seq_one_letter_code
_entity_poly.pdbx_strand_id
1 'polypeptide(L)'
;MKATLRYLAGIAGPNGFGSNSTAEHARNARVTMNAVHPGIVKTRIINKGLITDSLFFIASNLLKSTSQGASTTCYVALSPKTEGVSGKYFTDCNESKCSRLANDELEAQKLWNNTHALLQKRLHLAAI
;
A
#
# COMPACT_ATOMS: atom_id res chain seq x y z
N MET A 1 15.40 24.58 -10.90
CA MET A 1 16.41 24.33 -9.84
C MET A 1 15.87 24.05 -8.43
N LYS A 2 14.65 24.45 -8.04
CA LYS A 2 14.11 24.17 -6.68
C LYS A 2 13.33 22.84 -6.52
N ALA A 3 12.99 22.15 -7.61
CA ALA A 3 12.33 20.84 -7.56
C ALA A 3 13.33 19.67 -7.42
N THR A 4 14.52 19.80 -8.00
CA THR A 4 15.58 18.77 -7.99
C THR A 4 16.25 18.59 -6.63
N LEU A 5 16.27 19.64 -5.78
CA LEU A 5 16.89 19.56 -4.45
C LEU A 5 16.05 18.84 -3.38
N ARG A 6 14.75 18.59 -3.60
CA ARG A 6 13.94 17.77 -2.69
C ARG A 6 14.11 16.27 -2.93
N TYR A 7 14.71 15.89 -4.05
CA TYR A 7 14.93 14.51 -4.47
C TYR A 7 16.18 13.87 -3.83
N LEU A 8 17.16 14.71 -3.45
CA LEU A 8 18.45 14.28 -2.90
C LEU A 8 18.43 13.94 -1.40
N ALA A 9 17.31 14.17 -0.70
CA ALA A 9 17.21 13.99 0.76
C ALA A 9 16.41 12.75 1.20
N GLY A 10 16.12 11.82 0.29
CA GLY A 10 15.66 10.49 0.70
C GLY A 10 14.25 10.40 1.30
N ILE A 11 13.42 11.43 1.29
CA ILE A 11 12.11 11.41 1.97
C ILE A 11 11.10 10.54 1.19
N ALA A 12 10.75 9.38 1.74
CA ALA A 12 9.48 8.70 1.46
C ALA A 12 8.34 9.69 1.70
N GLY A 13 7.37 9.73 0.78
CA GLY A 13 6.19 10.57 0.95
C GLY A 13 5.55 10.36 2.33
N PRO A 14 4.84 11.37 2.86
CA PRO A 14 4.26 11.37 4.20
C PRO A 14 3.16 10.32 4.44
N ASN A 15 2.98 9.37 3.52
CA ASN A 15 1.88 8.41 3.48
C ASN A 15 2.47 6.99 3.44
N GLY A 16 2.35 6.30 4.57
CA GLY A 16 2.90 4.98 4.82
C GLY A 16 2.50 3.94 3.81
N PHE A 17 3.49 3.37 3.13
CA PHE A 17 3.70 1.95 2.87
C PHE A 17 4.94 1.84 1.99
N GLY A 18 6.03 1.32 2.57
CA GLY A 18 7.36 1.33 1.99
C GLY A 18 8.26 2.23 2.83
N SER A 19 8.99 1.62 3.74
CA SER A 19 10.07 2.28 4.49
C SER A 19 11.00 3.00 3.50
N ASN A 20 11.71 4.04 3.95
CA ASN A 20 12.77 4.69 3.18
C ASN A 20 13.73 3.68 2.52
N SER A 21 13.93 2.50 3.13
CA SER A 21 14.73 1.40 2.58
C SER A 21 14.17 0.76 1.30
N THR A 22 12.85 0.62 1.15
CA THR A 22 12.23 0.07 -0.07
C THR A 22 12.21 1.12 -1.18
N ALA A 23 11.97 2.38 -0.82
CA ALA A 23 12.03 3.50 -1.76
C ALA A 23 13.47 3.73 -2.27
N GLU A 24 14.49 3.55 -1.44
CA GLU A 24 15.89 3.70 -1.82
C GLU A 24 16.35 2.63 -2.82
N HIS A 25 16.00 1.35 -2.62
CA HIS A 25 16.26 0.30 -3.61
C HIS A 25 15.44 0.50 -4.90
N ALA A 26 14.19 0.96 -4.79
CA ALA A 26 13.33 1.24 -5.94
C ALA A 26 13.80 2.47 -6.77
N ARG A 27 14.46 3.46 -6.15
CA ARG A 27 15.00 4.66 -6.82
C ARG A 27 16.00 4.32 -7.91
N ASN A 28 16.87 3.31 -7.70
CA ASN A 28 17.82 2.87 -8.71
C ASN A 28 17.15 2.10 -9.86
N ALA A 29 15.96 1.53 -9.64
CA ALA A 29 15.25 0.69 -10.60
C ALA A 29 14.22 1.45 -11.45
N ARG A 30 14.05 2.78 -11.27
CA ARG A 30 13.00 3.59 -11.93
C ARG A 30 11.58 3.04 -11.70
N VAL A 31 11.30 2.52 -10.51
CA VAL A 31 9.98 1.99 -10.14
C VAL A 31 9.27 2.94 -9.17
N THR A 32 7.96 3.11 -9.34
CA THR A 32 7.07 3.79 -8.38
C THR A 32 6.35 2.80 -7.50
N MET A 33 6.18 3.12 -6.21
CA MET A 33 5.48 2.28 -5.24
C MET A 33 4.40 3.08 -4.54
N ASN A 34 3.16 2.59 -4.53
CA ASN A 34 2.03 3.23 -3.85
C ASN A 34 1.14 2.17 -3.18
N ALA A 35 0.41 2.57 -2.15
CA ALA A 35 -0.61 1.74 -1.53
C ALA A 35 -2.01 2.14 -1.98
N VAL A 36 -2.91 1.16 -2.05
CA VAL A 36 -4.29 1.36 -2.50
C VAL A 36 -5.26 0.64 -1.58
N HIS A 37 -6.39 1.29 -1.32
CA HIS A 37 -7.53 0.65 -0.68
C HIS A 37 -8.63 0.44 -1.73
N PRO A 38 -9.09 -0.81 -1.94
CA PRO A 38 -10.11 -1.11 -2.94
C PRO A 38 -11.51 -0.64 -2.51
N GLY A 39 -11.67 -0.26 -1.25
CA GLY A 39 -12.98 -0.04 -0.62
C GLY A 39 -13.53 -1.35 -0.06
N ILE A 40 -14.78 -1.33 0.39
CA ILE A 40 -15.44 -2.53 0.91
C ILE A 40 -15.99 -3.30 -0.29
N VAL A 41 -15.27 -4.34 -0.71
CA VAL A 41 -15.64 -5.20 -1.85
C VAL A 41 -16.08 -6.55 -1.31
N LYS A 42 -17.22 -7.07 -1.79
CA LYS A 42 -17.64 -8.44 -1.46
C LYS A 42 -16.70 -9.45 -2.13
N THR A 43 -15.69 -9.91 -1.40
CA THR A 43 -14.74 -10.93 -1.86
C THR A 43 -14.80 -12.17 -0.97
N ARG A 44 -14.15 -13.25 -1.39
CA ARG A 44 -14.01 -14.49 -0.61
C ARG A 44 -13.11 -14.37 0.63
N ILE A 45 -12.50 -13.21 0.87
CA ILE A 45 -11.63 -12.98 2.04
C ILE A 45 -12.44 -13.00 3.35
N ILE A 46 -13.72 -12.64 3.29
CA ILE A 46 -14.55 -12.55 4.47
C ILE A 46 -15.25 -13.89 4.70
N ASN A 47 -15.07 -14.44 5.89
CA ASN A 47 -15.56 -15.76 6.26
C ASN A 47 -17.09 -15.84 6.11
N LYS A 48 -17.56 -16.88 5.42
CA LYS A 48 -19.00 -17.13 5.23
C LYS A 48 -19.61 -17.61 6.54
N GLY A 49 -20.76 -17.06 6.90
CA GLY A 49 -21.48 -17.39 8.12
C GLY A 49 -22.75 -16.54 8.25
N LEU A 50 -23.79 -17.05 8.90
CA LEU A 50 -25.11 -16.39 8.93
C LEU A 50 -25.07 -14.94 9.43
N ILE A 51 -24.16 -14.62 10.36
CA ILE A 51 -23.97 -13.27 10.92
C ILE A 51 -23.25 -12.36 9.91
N THR A 52 -22.16 -12.83 9.30
CA THR A 52 -21.43 -12.05 8.29
C THR A 52 -22.30 -11.86 7.05
N ASP A 53 -22.96 -12.91 6.56
CA ASP A 53 -23.85 -12.84 5.39
C ASP A 53 -25.04 -11.89 5.61
N SER A 54 -25.64 -11.89 6.81
CA SER A 54 -26.67 -10.91 7.19
C SER A 54 -26.12 -9.48 7.23
N LEU A 55 -24.92 -9.28 7.76
CA LEU A 55 -24.28 -7.97 7.79
C LEU A 55 -23.94 -7.46 6.37
N PHE A 56 -23.47 -8.34 5.48
CA PHE A 56 -23.24 -8.03 4.07
C PHE A 56 -24.54 -7.77 3.30
N PHE A 57 -25.63 -8.44 3.67
CA PHE A 57 -26.95 -8.19 3.08
C PHE A 57 -27.48 -6.80 3.47
N ILE A 58 -27.38 -6.45 4.75
CA ILE A 58 -27.77 -5.12 5.26
C ILE A 58 -26.87 -4.02 4.69
N ALA A 59 -25.56 -4.26 4.62
CA ALA A 59 -24.58 -3.32 4.09
C ALA A 59 -24.46 -3.37 2.55
N SER A 60 -25.33 -4.09 1.85
CA SER A 60 -25.19 -4.39 0.40
C SER A 60 -25.09 -3.14 -0.48
N ASN A 61 -25.80 -2.07 -0.13
CA ASN A 61 -25.73 -0.78 -0.83
C ASN A 61 -24.39 -0.02 -0.60
N LEU A 62 -23.59 -0.42 0.40
CA LEU A 62 -22.26 0.11 0.66
C LEU A 62 -21.14 -0.78 0.06
N LEU A 63 -21.49 -1.94 -0.49
CA LEU A 63 -20.53 -2.86 -1.09
C LEU A 63 -20.24 -2.46 -2.53
N LYS A 64 -18.96 -2.33 -2.83
CA LYS A 64 -18.49 -2.18 -4.19
C LYS A 64 -18.53 -3.50 -4.94
N SER A 65 -18.82 -3.40 -6.24
CA SER A 65 -18.54 -4.49 -7.19
C SER A 65 -17.04 -4.77 -7.27
N THR A 66 -16.66 -5.91 -7.83
CA THR A 66 -15.25 -6.24 -8.09
C THR A 66 -14.57 -5.22 -9.01
N SER A 67 -15.27 -4.73 -10.04
CA SER A 67 -14.76 -3.70 -10.95
C SER A 67 -14.58 -2.35 -10.25
N GLN A 68 -15.52 -1.94 -9.40
CA GLN A 68 -15.38 -0.75 -8.56
C GLN A 68 -14.24 -0.91 -7.55
N GLY A 69 -14.04 -2.12 -7.02
CA GLY A 69 -12.92 -2.44 -6.13
C GLY A 69 -11.55 -2.33 -6.80
N ALA A 70 -11.45 -2.80 -8.04
CA ALA A 70 -10.21 -2.75 -8.82
C ALA A 70 -9.87 -1.35 -9.35
N SER A 71 -10.84 -0.44 -9.41
CA SER A 71 -10.70 0.87 -10.03
C SER A 71 -9.51 1.68 -9.50
N THR A 72 -9.32 1.78 -8.18
CA THR A 72 -8.21 2.52 -7.57
C THR A 72 -6.86 1.91 -7.95
N THR A 73 -6.75 0.58 -7.96
CA THR A 73 -5.51 -0.11 -8.36
C THR A 73 -5.18 0.17 -9.83
N CYS A 74 -6.16 0.02 -10.72
CA CYS A 74 -5.98 0.31 -12.15
C CYS A 74 -5.65 1.78 -12.38
N TYR A 75 -6.30 2.70 -11.67
CA TYR A 75 -6.02 4.13 -11.76
C TYR A 75 -4.58 4.43 -11.39
N VAL A 76 -4.10 3.96 -10.23
CA VAL A 76 -2.74 4.23 -9.76
C VAL A 76 -1.69 3.61 -10.68
N ALA A 77 -1.96 2.43 -11.24
CA ALA A 77 -1.02 1.72 -12.10
C ALA A 77 -0.94 2.26 -13.53
N LEU A 78 -2.05 2.78 -14.08
CA LEU A 78 -2.18 3.02 -15.53
C LEU A 78 -2.46 4.48 -15.90
N SER A 79 -2.89 5.32 -14.95
CA SER A 79 -3.27 6.70 -15.24
C SER A 79 -2.03 7.58 -15.45
N PRO A 80 -1.97 8.38 -16.54
CA PRO A 80 -0.94 9.41 -16.69
C PRO A 80 -0.93 10.42 -15.53
N LYS A 81 -2.06 10.59 -14.84
CA LYS A 81 -2.16 11.50 -13.67
C LYS A 81 -1.36 11.01 -12.46
N THR A 82 -1.02 9.73 -12.41
CA THR A 82 -0.23 9.12 -11.34
C THR A 82 1.18 8.77 -11.77
N GLU A 83 1.58 9.17 -12.98
CA GLU A 83 2.94 8.96 -13.48
C GLU A 83 3.97 9.64 -12.58
N GLY A 84 5.00 8.89 -12.18
CA GLY A 84 6.04 9.36 -11.26
C GLY A 84 5.59 9.55 -9.81
N VAL A 85 4.30 9.35 -9.48
CA VAL A 85 3.80 9.43 -8.11
C VAL A 85 4.25 8.19 -7.34
N SER A 86 4.86 8.38 -6.17
CA SER A 86 5.35 7.30 -5.32
C SER A 86 5.22 7.67 -3.85
N GLY A 87 5.12 6.66 -2.97
CA GLY A 87 5.00 6.82 -1.52
C GLY A 87 3.66 7.43 -1.11
N LYS A 88 2.61 7.18 -1.89
CA LYS A 88 1.25 7.70 -1.65
C LYS A 88 0.28 6.56 -1.37
N TYR A 89 -0.81 6.93 -0.72
CA TYR A 89 -1.94 6.06 -0.44
C TYR A 89 -3.17 6.59 -1.15
N PHE A 90 -3.89 5.69 -1.83
CA PHE A 90 -5.07 6.05 -2.60
C PHE A 90 -6.31 5.30 -2.13
N THR A 91 -7.41 6.03 -2.07
CA THR A 91 -8.76 5.48 -1.92
C THR A 91 -9.65 6.14 -2.96
N ASP A 92 -10.57 5.37 -3.55
CA ASP A 92 -11.54 5.88 -4.53
C ASP A 92 -10.91 6.72 -5.66
N CYS A 93 -9.79 6.25 -6.22
CA CYS A 93 -8.99 6.94 -7.24
C CYS A 93 -8.46 8.34 -6.84
N ASN A 94 -8.39 8.64 -5.54
CA ASN A 94 -7.89 9.91 -5.00
C ASN A 94 -6.76 9.66 -3.99
N GLU A 95 -5.78 10.56 -3.93
CA GLU A 95 -4.79 10.53 -2.84
C GLU A 95 -5.52 10.75 -1.51
N SER A 96 -5.16 9.96 -0.49
CA SER A 96 -5.79 10.00 0.83
C SER A 96 -4.75 9.91 1.94
N LYS A 97 -5.15 10.31 3.14
CA LYS A 97 -4.28 10.24 4.32
C LYS A 97 -4.27 8.84 4.90
N CYS A 98 -3.08 8.34 5.22
CA CYS A 98 -2.92 7.13 6.03
C CYS A 98 -3.19 7.42 7.52
N SER A 99 -3.25 6.34 8.31
CA SER A 99 -3.25 6.44 9.77
C SER A 99 -1.93 7.02 10.29
N ARG A 100 -1.95 7.57 11.51
CA ARG A 100 -0.74 8.10 12.16
C ARG A 100 0.36 7.04 12.28
N LEU A 101 -0.02 5.80 12.63
CA LEU A 101 0.93 4.70 12.78
C LEU A 101 1.55 4.29 11.44
N ALA A 102 0.75 4.27 10.35
CA ALA A 102 1.29 3.98 9.03
C ALA A 102 2.32 5.05 8.58
N ASN A 103 2.15 6.30 9.04
CA ASN A 103 3.06 7.41 8.77
C ASN A 103 4.24 7.50 9.75
N ASP A 104 4.38 6.56 10.68
CA ASP A 104 5.47 6.53 11.64
C ASP A 104 6.70 5.83 11.04
N GLU A 105 7.74 6.62 10.75
CA GLU A 105 8.95 6.12 10.11
C GLU A 105 9.74 5.14 11.00
N LEU A 106 9.74 5.36 12.31
CA LEU A 106 10.45 4.49 13.25
C LEU A 106 9.78 3.13 13.33
N GLU A 107 8.44 3.10 13.37
CA GLU A 107 7.68 1.84 13.33
C GLU A 107 7.83 1.12 11.99
N ALA A 108 7.85 1.85 10.87
CA ALA A 108 8.12 1.26 9.55
C ALA A 108 9.51 0.62 9.46
N GLN A 109 10.55 1.27 10.01
CA GLN A 109 11.91 0.73 10.04
C GLN A 109 12.03 -0.51 10.95
N LYS A 110 11.40 -0.49 12.13
CA LYS A 110 11.34 -1.65 13.02
C LYS A 110 10.68 -2.84 12.33
N LEU A 111 9.55 -2.62 11.67
CA LEU A 111 8.84 -3.67 10.92
C LEU A 111 9.75 -4.26 9.83
N TRP A 112 10.39 -3.41 9.03
CA TRP A 112 11.31 -3.83 7.97
C TRP A 112 12.43 -4.73 8.49
N ASN A 113 13.15 -4.28 9.52
CA ASN A 113 14.29 -5.02 10.07
C ASN A 113 13.87 -6.38 10.64
N ASN A 114 12.75 -6.41 11.37
CA ASN A 114 12.21 -7.65 11.94
C ASN A 114 11.78 -8.63 10.84
N THR A 115 11.06 -8.16 9.82
CA THR A 115 10.66 -8.99 8.67
C THR A 115 11.89 -9.54 7.93
N HIS A 116 12.90 -8.71 7.68
CA HIS A 116 14.12 -9.13 7.00
C HIS A 116 14.88 -10.21 7.78
N ALA A 117 15.02 -10.04 9.10
CA ALA A 117 15.64 -11.03 9.97
C ALA A 117 14.87 -12.38 9.97
N LEU A 118 13.52 -12.33 10.00
CA LEU A 118 12.69 -13.53 9.91
C LEU A 118 12.86 -14.25 8.57
N LEU A 119 12.90 -13.51 7.46
CA LEU A 119 13.10 -14.08 6.12
C LEU A 119 14.49 -14.71 5.99
N GLN A 120 15.54 -14.03 6.42
CA GLN A 120 16.91 -14.57 6.40
C GLN A 120 17.02 -15.86 7.21
N LYS A 121 16.44 -15.89 8.41
CA LYS A 121 16.40 -17.10 9.24
C LYS A 121 15.71 -18.26 8.53
N ARG A 122 14.57 -18.01 7.87
CA ARG A 122 13.82 -19.04 7.14
C ARG A 122 14.54 -19.53 5.91
N LEU A 123 15.13 -18.64 5.12
CA LEU A 123 15.88 -19.00 3.92
C LEU A 123 17.16 -19.78 4.25
N HIS A 124 17.84 -19.44 5.34
CA HIS A 124 19.00 -20.20 5.81
C HIS A 124 18.63 -21.61 6.28
N LEU A 125 17.53 -21.76 7.02
CA LEU A 125 17.02 -23.07 7.45
C LEU A 125 16.52 -23.95 6.29
N ALA A 126 16.15 -23.38 5.14
CA ALA A 126 15.73 -24.12 3.97
C ALA A 126 16.90 -24.58 3.07
N ALA A 127 18.12 -24.09 3.35
CA ALA A 127 19.33 -24.40 2.60
C ALA A 127 20.22 -25.46 3.28
N ILE A 128 19.77 -26.00 4.42
CA ILE A 128 20.40 -27.09 5.20
C ILE A 128 19.46 -28.29 5.15
#